data_AF-W6TRC0-F1
#
_entry.id   AF-W6TRC0-F1
#
_cell.length_a   1.000
_cell.length_b   1.000
_cell.length_c   1.000
_cell.angle_alpha   90.00
_cell.angle_beta   90.00
_cell.angle_gamma   90.00
#
_symmetry.space_group_name_H-M   'P 1'
#
loop_
_entity.id
_entity.type
_entity.pdbx_description
1 polymer ?
#
loop_
_entity_poly.entity_id
_entity_poly.type
_entity_poly.pdbx_seq_one_letter_code
_entity_poly.pdbx_strand_id
1 'polypeptide(L)'
;MKILLLNKMTIFFALGLMALLGIIVSSIIMTNHNGMDQRLQGWVNLLWLPLPILIIIIDRACLKKFGAKKTNRIQLYILGAFIFLIILNIFRLQVQT
;
A
#
# COMPACT_ATOMS: atom_id res chain seq x y z
N MET A 1 9.89 7.77 24.79
CA MET A 1 10.27 7.06 23.54
C MET A 1 9.09 6.69 22.62
N LYS A 2 7.87 6.43 23.13
CA LYS A 2 6.67 6.11 22.31
C LYS A 2 6.10 7.27 21.46
N ILE A 3 6.20 8.52 21.93
CA ILE A 3 5.58 9.69 21.25
C ILE A 3 6.34 10.14 19.98
N LEU A 4 7.66 9.88 19.91
CA LEU A 4 8.48 10.22 18.73
C LEU A 4 8.22 9.29 17.53
N LEU A 5 7.66 8.10 17.78
CA LEU A 5 7.33 7.11 16.75
C LEU A 5 5.99 7.43 16.06
N LEU A 6 5.00 7.94 16.80
CA LEU A 6 3.72 8.38 16.23
C LEU A 6 3.88 9.60 15.31
N ASN A 7 4.75 10.56 15.67
CA ASN A 7 4.92 11.79 14.90
C ASN A 7 5.72 11.61 13.58
N LYS A 8 6.13 10.37 13.28
CA LYS A 8 6.81 9.96 12.03
C LYS A 8 6.04 8.84 11.31
N MET A 9 4.76 8.64 11.61
CA MET A 9 3.89 7.79 10.79
C MET A 9 3.45 8.56 9.56
N THR A 10 4.02 8.18 8.43
CA THR A 10 3.63 8.63 7.10
C THR A 10 2.41 7.86 6.62
N ILE A 11 1.63 8.48 5.75
CA ILE A 11 0.46 7.85 5.13
C ILE A 11 0.88 6.57 4.39
N PHE A 12 2.04 6.59 3.72
CA PHE A 12 2.61 5.41 3.05
C PHE A 12 3.02 4.29 4.01
N PHE A 13 3.51 4.63 5.21
CA PHE A 13 3.84 3.62 6.21
C PHE A 13 2.57 2.94 6.75
N ALA A 14 1.51 3.71 7.01
CA ALA A 14 0.23 3.17 7.44
C ALA A 14 -0.43 2.32 6.34
N LEU A 15 -0.42 2.78 5.09
CA LEU A 15 -0.93 2.03 3.93
C LEU A 15 -0.13 0.76 3.68
N GLY A 16 1.21 0.80 3.79
CA GLY A 16 2.06 -0.38 3.64
C GLY A 16 1.79 -1.44 4.72
N LEU A 17 1.54 -1.02 5.96
CA LEU A 17 1.13 -1.92 7.05
C LEU A 17 -0.24 -2.55 6.80
N MET A 18 -1.22 -1.74 6.38
CA MET A 18 -2.55 -2.23 5.99
C MET A 18 -2.47 -3.22 4.83
N ALA A 19 -1.64 -2.95 3.82
CA ALA A 19 -1.42 -3.83 2.69
C ALA A 19 -0.77 -5.16 3.10
N LEU A 20 0.23 -5.13 4.00
CA LEU A 20 0.84 -6.34 4.57
C LEU A 20 -0.19 -7.20 5.29
N LEU A 21 -1.00 -6.62 6.16
CA LEU A 21 -2.07 -7.33 6.86
C LEU A 21 -3.09 -7.90 5.87
N GLY A 22 -3.50 -7.11 4.88
CA GLY A 22 -4.44 -7.54 3.84
C GLY A 22 -3.92 -8.74 3.05
N ILE A 23 -2.66 -8.71 2.59
CA ILE A 23 -2.03 -9.81 1.85
C ILE A 23 -1.93 -11.06 2.72
N ILE A 24 -1.49 -10.94 3.97
CA ILE A 24 -1.35 -12.08 4.88
C ILE A 24 -2.71 -12.72 5.15
N VAL A 25 -3.71 -11.93 5.54
CA VAL A 25 -5.07 -12.42 5.85
C VAL A 25 -5.71 -13.04 4.61
N SER A 26 -5.65 -12.37 3.45
CA SER A 26 -6.17 -12.89 2.19
C SER A 26 -5.50 -14.21 1.79
N SER A 27 -4.17 -14.31 1.92
CA SER A 27 -3.43 -15.52 1.58
C SER A 27 -3.79 -16.68 2.50
N ILE A 28 -3.96 -16.43 3.80
CA ILE A 28 -4.37 -17.46 4.78
C ILE A 28 -5.76 -18.00 4.43
N ILE A 29 -6.72 -17.13 4.12
CA ILE A 29 -8.09 -17.52 3.77
C ILE A 29 -8.09 -18.35 2.49
N MET A 30 -7.41 -17.87 1.43
CA MET A 30 -7.37 -18.55 0.13
C MET A 30 -6.63 -19.89 0.18
N THR A 31 -5.65 -20.05 1.08
CA THR A 31 -4.88 -21.29 1.21
C THR A 31 -5.61 -22.36 2.03
N ASN A 32 -6.45 -21.96 2.98
CA ASN A 32 -7.10 -22.87 3.93
C ASN A 32 -8.56 -23.18 3.63
N HIS A 33 -9.32 -22.26 3.04
CA HIS A 33 -10.78 -22.37 2.94
C HIS A 33 -11.29 -22.69 1.53
N ASN A 34 -10.41 -22.65 0.53
CA ASN A 34 -10.81 -22.60 -0.87
C ASN A 34 -10.24 -23.78 -1.70
N GLY A 35 -10.81 -24.01 -2.88
CA GLY A 35 -10.43 -25.11 -3.79
C GLY A 35 -8.99 -25.00 -4.36
N MET A 36 -8.50 -26.04 -5.04
CA MET A 36 -7.09 -26.13 -5.50
C MET A 36 -6.61 -24.89 -6.28
N ASP A 37 -7.42 -24.34 -7.17
CA ASP A 37 -7.06 -23.16 -7.98
C ASP A 37 -6.85 -21.89 -7.13
N GLN A 38 -7.66 -21.74 -6.09
CA GLN A 38 -7.62 -20.60 -5.18
C GLN A 38 -6.48 -20.72 -4.16
N ARG A 39 -6.05 -21.95 -3.82
CA ARG A 39 -4.85 -22.19 -3.02
C ARG A 39 -3.60 -21.71 -3.75
N LEU A 40 -3.50 -21.96 -5.06
CA LEU A 40 -2.39 -21.46 -5.87
C LEU A 40 -2.36 -19.93 -5.91
N GLN A 41 -3.52 -19.28 -6.05
CA GLN A 41 -3.60 -17.83 -5.93
C GLN A 41 -3.15 -17.32 -4.56
N GLY A 42 -3.45 -18.02 -3.46
CA GLY A 42 -2.95 -17.67 -2.13
C GLY A 42 -1.42 -17.64 -2.06
N TRP A 43 -0.75 -18.61 -2.68
CA TRP A 43 0.73 -18.63 -2.78
C TRP A 43 1.28 -17.51 -3.64
N VAL A 44 0.65 -17.22 -4.78
CA VAL A 44 1.03 -16.10 -5.64
C VAL A 44 0.86 -14.78 -4.90
N ASN A 45 -0.21 -14.63 -4.10
CA ASN A 45 -0.45 -13.43 -3.30
C ASN A 45 0.65 -13.23 -2.24
N LEU A 46 1.15 -14.32 -1.66
CA LEU A 46 2.32 -14.29 -0.76
C LEU A 46 3.60 -13.85 -1.47
N LEU A 47 3.76 -14.15 -2.76
CA LEU A 47 4.88 -13.68 -3.57
C LEU A 47 4.91 -12.15 -3.73
N TRP A 48 3.76 -11.48 -3.55
CA TRP A 48 3.66 -10.02 -3.57
C TRP A 48 4.07 -9.35 -2.26
N LEU A 49 4.30 -10.10 -1.18
CA LEU A 49 4.74 -9.58 0.13
C LEU A 49 6.01 -8.71 0.10
N PRO A 50 7.02 -8.95 -0.76
CA PRO A 50 8.21 -8.09 -0.85
C PRO A 50 7.91 -6.67 -1.33
N LEU A 51 6.87 -6.46 -2.14
CA LEU A 51 6.52 -5.12 -2.66
C LEU A 51 6.15 -4.10 -1.56
N PRO A 52 5.17 -4.36 -0.68
CA PRO A 52 4.85 -3.42 0.39
C PRO A 52 6.03 -3.22 1.35
N ILE A 53 6.87 -4.24 1.55
CA ILE A 53 8.09 -4.14 2.34
C ILE A 53 9.07 -3.16 1.68
N LEU A 54 9.29 -3.26 0.37
CA LEU A 54 10.16 -2.37 -0.39
C LEU A 54 9.67 -0.91 -0.31
N ILE A 55 8.35 -0.71 -0.46
CA ILE A 55 7.71 0.62 -0.35
C ILE A 55 7.95 1.21 1.04
N ILE A 56 7.79 0.44 2.11
CA ILE A 56 8.05 0.88 3.49
C ILE A 56 9.52 1.27 3.69
N ILE A 57 10.46 0.50 3.14
CA ILE A 57 11.89 0.78 3.26
C ILE A 57 12.25 2.09 2.53
N ILE A 58 11.76 2.27 1.31
CA ILE A 58 11.98 3.49 0.52
C ILE A 58 11.38 4.71 1.24
N ASP A 59 10.19 4.55 1.81
CA ASP A 59 9.52 5.61 2.57
C ASP A 59 10.37 6.08 3.76
N ARG A 60 10.90 5.13 4.54
CA ARG A 60 11.78 5.41 5.67
C ARG A 60 13.12 6.02 5.23
N ALA A 61 13.66 5.59 4.09
CA ALA A 61 14.88 6.18 3.52
C ALA A 61 14.64 7.63 3.07
N CYS A 62 13.50 7.92 2.42
CA CYS A 62 13.11 9.26 2.00
C CYS A 62 12.88 10.19 3.21
N LEU A 63 12.19 9.70 4.25
CA LEU A 63 12.02 10.42 5.51
C LEU A 63 13.34 10.78 6.19
N LYS A 64 14.31 9.85 6.20
CA LYS A 64 15.65 10.08 6.75
C LYS A 64 16.44 11.12 5.95
N LYS A 65 16.27 11.14 4.62
CA LYS A 65 17.05 12.01 3.71
C LYS A 65 16.46 13.42 3.54
N PHE A 66 15.14 13.55 3.45
CA PHE A 66 14.46 14.82 3.13
C PHE A 66 13.70 15.44 4.31
N GLY A 67 13.55 14.71 5.41
CA GLY A 67 12.81 15.15 6.60
C GLY A 67 11.29 14.96 6.47
N ALA A 68 10.62 14.86 7.62
CA ALA A 68 9.21 14.48 7.71
C ALA A 68 8.25 15.49 7.04
N LYS A 69 8.51 16.79 7.16
CA LYS A 69 7.66 17.85 6.59
C LYS A 69 7.59 17.81 5.05
N LYS A 70 8.74 17.65 4.38
CA LYS A 70 8.81 17.62 2.90
C LYS A 70 8.24 16.30 2.36
N THR A 71 8.61 15.19 3.00
CA THR A 71 8.17 13.85 2.57
C THR A 71 6.66 13.70 2.68
N ASN A 72 6.03 14.14 3.78
CA ASN A 72 4.57 14.08 3.94
C ASN A 72 3.83 14.92 2.88
N ARG A 73 4.40 16.06 2.47
CA ARG A 73 3.82 16.90 1.41
C ARG A 73 3.84 16.18 0.05
N ILE A 74 4.96 15.54 -0.29
CA ILE A 74 5.10 14.75 -1.51
C ILE A 74 4.13 13.56 -1.51
N GLN A 75 4.01 12.87 -0.38
CA GLN A 75 3.06 11.76 -0.23
C GLN A 75 1.61 12.19 -0.46
N LEU A 76 1.21 13.36 0.05
CA LEU A 76 -0.12 13.92 -0.20
C LEU A 76 -0.33 14.25 -1.68
N TYR A 77 0.67 14.80 -2.38
CA TYR A 77 0.58 15.02 -3.83
C TYR A 77 0.44 13.71 -4.61
N ILE A 78 1.18 12.66 -4.24
CA ILE A 78 1.05 11.34 -4.87
C ILE A 78 -0.35 10.77 -4.64
N LEU A 79 -0.89 10.86 -3.41
CA LEU A 79 -2.24 10.41 -3.09
C LEU A 79 -3.29 11.19 -3.89
N GLY A 80 -3.15 12.52 -3.96
CA GLY A 80 -4.03 13.38 -4.73
C GLY A 80 -4.00 13.06 -6.23
N ALA A 81 -2.82 12.81 -6.79
CA ALA A 81 -2.65 12.39 -8.19
C ALA A 81 -3.32 11.04 -8.45
N PHE A 82 -3.20 10.08 -7.54
CA PHE A 82 -3.88 8.78 -7.64
C PHE A 82 -5.41 8.93 -7.64
N ILE A 83 -5.95 9.73 -6.72
CA ILE A 83 -7.39 10.01 -6.66
C ILE A 83 -7.86 10.68 -7.96
N PHE A 84 -7.09 11.65 -8.45
CA PHE A 84 -7.39 12.34 -9.70
C PHE A 84 -7.42 11.37 -10.90
N LEU A 85 -6.45 10.44 -10.99
CA LEU A 85 -6.42 9.42 -12.03
C LEU A 85 -7.62 8.46 -11.94
N ILE A 86 -8.04 8.06 -10.74
CA ILE A 86 -9.24 7.23 -10.55
C ILE A 86 -10.47 7.97 -11.05
N ILE A 87 -10.61 9.25 -10.71
CA ILE A 87 -11.72 10.09 -11.18
C ILE A 87 -11.73 10.14 -12.71
N LEU A 88 -10.58 10.42 -13.35
CA LEU A 88 -10.47 10.44 -14.81
C LEU A 88 -10.85 9.09 -15.44
N ASN A 89 -10.44 7.98 -14.82
CA ASN A 89 -10.79 6.64 -15.29
C ASN A 89 -12.30 6.38 -15.21
N ILE A 90 -12.95 6.81 -14.12
CA ILE A 90 -14.41 6.73 -13.98
C ILE A 90 -15.10 7.55 -15.08
N PHE A 91 -14.66 8.79 -15.32
CA PHE A 91 -15.21 9.61 -16.40
C PHE A 91 -15.05 8.94 -17.77
N ARG A 92 -13.88 8.37 -18.06
CA ARG A 92 -13.65 7.62 -19.31
C ARG A 92 -14.63 6.46 -19.45
N LEU A 93 -14.82 5.67 -18.39
CA LEU A 93 -15.76 4.54 -18.38
C LEU A 93 -17.20 5.01 -18.65
N GLN A 94 -17.62 6.12 -18.04
CA GLN A 94 -18.95 6.70 -18.25
C GLN A 94 -19.17 7.24 -19.67
N VAL A 95 -18.13 7.79 -20.31
CA VAL A 95 -18.19 8.28 -21.71
C VAL A 95 -18.22 7.12 -22.73
N GLN A 96 -17.72 5.95 -22.34
CA GLN A 96 -17.66 4.77 -23.20
C GLN A 96 -18.89 3.85 -23.04
N THR A 97 -19.81 4.18 -22.13
CA THR A 97 -21.11 3.50 -21.93
C THR A 97 -22.21 4.28 -22.64
#